data_AF-A0A9D9GZP0-F1
#
_entry.id   AF-A0A9D9GZP0-F1
#
_cell.length_a   1.000
_cell.length_b   1.000
_cell.length_c   1.000
_cell.angle_alpha   90.00
_cell.angle_beta   90.00
_cell.angle_gamma   90.00
#
_symmetry.space_group_name_H-M   'P 1'
#
loop_
_entity.id
_entity.type
_entity.pdbx_description
1 polymer ?
#
loop_
_entity_poly.entity_id
_entity_poly.type
_entity_poly.pdbx_seq_one_letter_code
_entity_poly.pdbx_strand_id
1 'polypeptide(L)'
;MSPLIWKLRRSLNANMLAEFEASFSQIHQSFFENLQKDFPRLTHAEKRLCAFIRLNLSTKEIAMVMNQDPNSVRIARVRLRRKLGLTSKSESLSEFLSRY
;
A
#
# COMPACT_ATOMS: atom_id res chain seq x y z
N MET A 1 -13.55 15.77 -23.62
CA MET A 1 -13.78 14.92 -22.43
C MET A 1 -14.17 15.80 -21.26
N SER A 2 -15.36 15.59 -20.69
CA SER A 2 -15.98 16.49 -19.71
C SER A 2 -15.26 16.44 -18.34
N PRO A 3 -14.86 17.60 -17.74
CA PRO A 3 -14.14 17.68 -16.46
C PRO A 3 -14.87 17.05 -15.26
N LEU A 4 -16.18 16.83 -15.41
CA LEU A 4 -17.06 16.29 -14.39
C LEU A 4 -16.81 14.80 -14.09
N ILE A 5 -16.49 14.00 -15.13
CA ILE A 5 -16.24 12.56 -14.98
C ILE A 5 -14.98 12.30 -14.14
N TRP A 6 -13.94 13.11 -14.33
CA TRP A 6 -12.71 13.02 -13.53
C TRP A 6 -12.95 13.39 -12.05
N LYS A 7 -13.77 14.42 -11.78
CA LYS A 7 -14.12 14.82 -10.40
C LYS A 7 -14.94 13.74 -9.69
N LEU A 8 -15.95 13.18 -10.37
CA LEU A 8 -16.80 12.13 -9.81
C LEU A 8 -16.00 10.85 -9.51
N ARG A 9 -15.14 10.41 -10.44
CA ARG A 9 -14.26 9.24 -10.22
C ARG A 9 -13.30 9.46 -9.05
N ARG A 10 -12.79 10.68 -8.89
CA ARG A 10 -11.85 11.03 -7.81
C ARG A 10 -12.52 11.07 -6.42
N SER A 11 -13.78 11.51 -6.35
CA SER A 11 -14.56 11.54 -5.08
C SER A 11 -14.87 10.14 -4.56
N LEU A 12 -15.15 9.18 -5.45
CA LEU A 12 -15.43 7.79 -5.07
C LEU A 12 -14.17 7.11 -4.49
N ASN A 13 -13.00 7.38 -5.07
CA ASN A 13 -11.75 6.78 -4.64
C ASN A 13 -11.25 7.32 -3.28
N ALA A 14 -11.53 8.60 -2.96
CA ALA A 14 -11.12 9.19 -1.69
C ALA A 14 -11.86 8.58 -0.49
N ASN A 15 -13.17 8.32 -0.64
CA ASN A 15 -13.96 7.67 0.40
C ASN A 15 -13.53 6.22 0.60
N MET A 16 -13.27 5.50 -0.51
CA MET A 16 -12.76 4.12 -0.46
C MET A 16 -11.43 4.01 0.29
N LEU A 17 -10.50 4.95 0.09
CA LEU A 17 -9.23 4.96 0.82
C LEU A 17 -9.43 5.18 2.33
N ALA A 18 -10.31 6.10 2.71
CA ALA A 18 -10.58 6.39 4.11
C ALA A 18 -11.26 5.22 4.84
N GLU A 19 -12.25 4.58 4.20
CA GLU A 19 -12.92 3.38 4.73
C GLU A 19 -11.95 2.20 4.85
N PHE A 20 -11.07 2.05 3.86
CA PHE A 20 -10.01 1.05 3.90
C PHE A 20 -9.05 1.31 5.07
N GLU A 21 -8.56 2.53 5.24
CA GLU A 21 -7.63 2.86 6.34
C GLU A 21 -8.27 2.65 7.71
N ALA A 22 -9.55 3.00 7.86
CA ALA A 22 -10.29 2.77 9.09
C ALA A 22 -10.45 1.27 9.39
N SER A 23 -10.91 0.49 8.40
CA SER A 23 -11.10 -0.96 8.56
C SER A 23 -9.77 -1.68 8.79
N PHE A 24 -8.73 -1.31 8.06
CA PHE A 24 -7.41 -1.93 8.17
C PHE A 24 -6.74 -1.59 9.50
N SER A 25 -6.84 -0.34 9.97
CA SER A 25 -6.25 0.07 11.26
C SER A 25 -6.91 -0.66 12.43
N GLN A 26 -8.21 -0.93 12.36
CA GLN A 26 -8.92 -1.69 13.40
C GLN A 26 -8.52 -3.17 13.44
N ILE A 27 -8.28 -3.79 12.29
CA ILE A 27 -7.96 -5.22 12.19
C ILE A 27 -6.47 -5.47 12.40
N HIS A 28 -5.60 -4.53 12.02
CA HIS A 28 -4.16 -4.72 11.88
C HIS A 28 -3.33 -3.67 12.64
N GLN A 29 -3.80 -3.21 13.80
CA GLN A 29 -3.04 -2.28 14.63
C GLN A 29 -1.65 -2.83 15.00
N SER A 30 -1.58 -4.10 15.41
CA SER A 30 -0.33 -4.78 15.77
C SER A 30 0.66 -4.90 14.60
N PHE A 31 0.16 -4.99 13.36
CA PHE A 31 1.00 -5.02 12.17
C PHE A 31 1.77 -3.71 12.00
N PHE A 32 1.11 -2.57 12.14
CA PHE A 32 1.79 -1.27 12.01
C PHE A 32 2.77 -1.02 13.16
N GLU A 33 2.44 -1.47 14.38
CA GLU A 33 3.33 -1.37 15.53
C GLU A 33 4.61 -2.19 15.31
N ASN A 34 4.49 -3.46 14.90
CA ASN A 34 5.63 -4.32 14.59
C ASN A 34 6.46 -3.77 13.42
N LEU A 35 5.80 -3.31 12.35
CA LEU A 35 6.47 -2.72 11.19
C LEU A 35 7.20 -1.42 11.56
N GLN A 36 6.65 -0.61 12.45
CA GLN A 36 7.28 0.61 12.93
C GLN A 36 8.46 0.35 13.87
N LYS A 37 8.38 -0.71 14.66
CA LYS A 37 9.47 -1.16 15.53
C LYS A 37 10.68 -1.64 14.73
N ASP A 38 10.44 -2.46 13.71
CA ASP A 38 11.51 -3.06 12.90
C ASP A 38 12.02 -2.10 11.80
N PHE A 39 11.11 -1.31 11.22
CA PHE A 39 11.42 -0.38 10.14
C PHE A 39 10.95 1.06 10.43
N PRO A 40 11.55 1.73 11.44
CA PRO A 40 11.16 3.08 11.86
C PRO A 40 11.38 4.14 10.77
N ARG A 41 12.21 3.84 9.75
CA ARG A 41 12.51 4.73 8.61
C ARG A 41 11.46 4.69 7.48
N LEU A 42 10.43 3.84 7.60
CA LEU A 42 9.35 3.80 6.62
C LEU A 42 8.43 5.01 6.77
N THR A 43 8.17 5.67 5.65
CA THR A 43 7.18 6.76 5.58
C THR A 43 5.76 6.22 5.73
N HIS A 44 4.81 7.08 6.11
CA HIS A 44 3.39 6.69 6.18
C HIS A 44 2.87 6.10 4.86
N ALA A 45 3.28 6.65 3.73
CA ALA A 45 2.91 6.14 2.40
C ALA A 45 3.45 4.72 2.16
N GLU A 46 4.67 4.42 2.62
CA GLU A 46 5.28 3.09 2.52
C GLU A 46 4.60 2.08 3.45
N LYS A 47 4.23 2.49 4.67
CA LYS A 47 3.45 1.64 5.59
C LYS A 47 2.09 1.28 5.01
N ARG A 48 1.40 2.25 4.39
CA ARG A 48 0.14 2.00 3.65
C ARG A 48 0.35 1.03 2.49
N LEU A 49 1.45 1.20 1.74
CA LEU A 49 1.79 0.27 0.66
C LEU A 49 2.01 -1.16 1.21
N CYS A 50 2.69 -1.33 2.34
CA CYS A 50 2.83 -2.65 2.98
C CYS A 50 1.46 -3.25 3.34
N ALA A 51 0.56 -2.46 3.92
CA ALA A 51 -0.79 -2.89 4.26
C ALA A 51 -1.55 -3.43 3.04
N PHE A 52 -1.55 -2.68 1.94
CA PHE A 52 -2.20 -3.12 0.71
C PHE A 52 -1.59 -4.41 0.14
N ILE A 53 -0.27 -4.56 0.22
CA ILE A 53 0.43 -5.76 -0.27
C ILE A 53 0.14 -6.97 0.60
N ARG A 54 0.01 -6.79 1.92
CA ARG A 54 -0.39 -7.85 2.86
C ARG A 54 -1.79 -8.39 2.56
N LEU A 55 -2.69 -7.54 2.11
CA LEU A 55 -4.03 -7.94 1.66
C LEU A 55 -4.05 -8.56 0.25
N ASN A 56 -2.89 -8.85 -0.33
CA ASN A 56 -2.74 -9.41 -1.67
C ASN A 56 -3.34 -8.56 -2.79
N LEU A 57 -3.48 -7.24 -2.59
CA LEU A 57 -3.94 -6.34 -3.65
C LEU A 57 -2.91 -6.26 -4.78
N SER A 58 -3.41 -6.25 -6.00
CA SER A 58 -2.62 -6.10 -7.21
C SER A 58 -2.12 -4.65 -7.37
N THR A 59 -1.03 -4.47 -8.11
CA THR A 59 -0.48 -3.13 -8.41
C THR A 59 -1.53 -2.19 -9.02
N LYS A 60 -2.48 -2.72 -9.79
CA LYS A 60 -3.56 -1.93 -10.43
C LYS A 60 -4.59 -1.47 -9.41
N GLU A 61 -5.01 -2.35 -8.49
CA GLU A 61 -5.95 -2.00 -7.42
C GLU A 61 -5.32 -0.98 -6.46
N ILE A 62 -4.06 -1.18 -6.07
CA ILE A 62 -3.33 -0.24 -5.24
C ILE A 62 -3.23 1.14 -5.92
N ALA A 63 -2.92 1.16 -7.22
CA ALA A 63 -2.86 2.40 -7.99
C ALA A 63 -4.22 3.12 -8.04
N MET A 64 -5.32 2.37 -8.18
CA MET A 64 -6.67 2.91 -8.17
C MET A 64 -7.03 3.52 -6.81
N VAL A 65 -6.76 2.79 -5.71
CA VAL A 65 -7.03 3.22 -4.33
C VAL A 65 -6.17 4.41 -3.93
N MET A 66 -4.89 4.40 -4.26
CA MET A 66 -3.97 5.51 -3.98
C MET A 66 -4.12 6.68 -4.97
N ASN A 67 -4.95 6.54 -6.00
CA ASN A 67 -5.09 7.48 -7.11
C ASN A 67 -3.73 7.85 -7.72
N GLN A 68 -2.87 6.85 -7.92
CA GLN A 68 -1.54 6.97 -8.49
C GLN A 68 -1.44 6.21 -9.82
N ASP A 69 -0.39 6.49 -10.58
CA ASP A 69 -0.10 5.70 -11.77
C ASP A 69 0.40 4.29 -11.37
N PRO A 70 -0.05 3.21 -12.04
CA PRO A 70 0.42 1.85 -11.77
C PRO A 70 1.95 1.69 -11.85
N ASN A 71 2.61 2.45 -12.73
CA ASN A 71 4.06 2.45 -12.83
C ASN A 71 4.72 3.08 -11.59
N SER A 72 4.12 4.14 -11.03
CA SER A 72 4.57 4.74 -9.76
C SER A 72 4.48 3.74 -8.62
N VAL A 73 3.38 2.98 -8.52
CA VAL A 73 3.22 1.92 -7.51
C VAL A 73 4.23 0.79 -7.71
N ARG A 74 4.51 0.39 -8.96
CA ARG A 74 5.55 -0.60 -9.28
C ARG A 74 6.92 -0.14 -8.80
N ILE A 75 7.29 1.12 -9.05
CA ILE A 75 8.55 1.70 -8.58
C ILE A 75 8.58 1.75 -7.05
N ALA A 76 7.47 2.14 -6.41
CA ALA A 76 7.35 2.17 -4.96
C ALA A 76 7.54 0.76 -4.35
N ARG A 77 6.97 -0.29 -4.94
CA ARG A 77 7.20 -1.69 -4.54
C ARG A 77 8.67 -2.09 -4.62
N VAL A 78 9.36 -1.72 -5.69
CA VAL A 78 10.80 -2.01 -5.84
C VAL A 78 11.63 -1.27 -4.78
N ARG A 79 11.31 0.00 -4.50
CA ARG A 79 11.99 0.79 -3.46
C ARG A 79 11.75 0.20 -2.08
N LEU A 80 10.49 -0.15 -1.77
CA LEU A 80 10.08 -0.76 -0.51
C LEU A 80 10.81 -2.08 -0.28
N ARG A 81 10.89 -2.92 -1.31
CA ARG A 81 11.62 -4.19 -1.27
C ARG A 81 13.07 -4.02 -0.83
N ARG A 82 13.78 -3.02 -1.39
CA ARG A 82 15.17 -2.71 -0.99
C ARG A 82 15.26 -2.19 0.44
N LYS A 83 14.29 -1.37 0.89
CA LYS A 83 14.23 -0.86 2.27
C LYS A 83 14.01 -1.96 3.30
N LEU A 84 13.26 -3.00 2.94
CA LEU A 84 13.01 -4.17 3.77
C LEU A 84 14.14 -5.22 3.69
N GLY A 85 15.22 -4.95 2.95
CA GLY A 85 16.36 -5.86 2.83
C GLY A 85 16.12 -7.08 1.95
N LEU A 86 15.00 -7.14 1.22
CA LEU A 86 14.60 -8.29 0.39
C LEU A 86 15.33 -8.26 -0.97
N THR A 87 16.60 -8.64 -1.01
CA THR A 87 17.44 -8.62 -2.22
C THR A 87 17.22 -9.83 -3.13
N SER A 88 16.86 -11.00 -2.57
CA SER A 88 16.64 -12.25 -3.32
C SER A 88 15.31 -12.24 -4.03
N LYS A 89 15.24 -12.47 -5.35
CA LYS A 89 13.98 -12.49 -6.13
C LYS A 89 12.97 -13.56 -5.68
N SER A 90 13.41 -14.58 -4.94
CA SER A 90 12.61 -15.71 -4.49
C SER A 90 11.61 -15.36 -3.39
N GLU A 91 11.87 -14.35 -2.57
CA GLU A 91 11.00 -14.02 -1.45
C GLU A 91 9.86 -13.08 -1.90
N SER A 92 8.61 -13.52 -1.79
CA SER A 92 7.49 -12.66 -2.12
C SER A 92 7.36 -11.56 -1.07
N LEU A 93 7.22 -10.31 -1.51
CA LEU A 93 6.98 -9.17 -0.61
C LEU A 93 5.68 -9.35 0.18
N SER A 94 4.66 -10.00 -0.41
CA SER A 94 3.41 -10.30 0.30
C SER A 94 3.59 -11.37 1.38
N GLU A 95 4.42 -12.38 1.12
CA GLU A 95 4.70 -13.45 2.08
C GLU A 95 5.57 -12.97 3.24
N PHE A 96 6.55 -12.10 2.96
CA PHE A 96 7.31 -11.44 4.02
C PHE A 96 6.39 -10.64 4.95
N LEU A 97 5.49 -9.85 4.35
CA LEU A 97 4.54 -9.03 5.10
C LEU A 97 3.41 -9.83 5.74
N SER A 98 3.15 -11.08 5.31
CA SER A 98 2.13 -11.95 5.91
C SER A 98 2.57 -12.51 7.27
N ARG A 99 3.88 -12.61 7.50
CA ARG A 99 4.50 -13.11 8.74
C ARG A 99 4.45 -12.12 9.92
N TYR A 100 4.08 -10.87 9.64
CA TYR A 100 3.82 -9.81 10.63
C TYR A 100 2.35 -9.78 11.08
#